data_AF-A0AA42BN49-F1
#
_entry.id   AF-A0AA42BN49-F1
#
_cell.length_a   1.000
_cell.length_b   1.000
_cell.length_c   1.000
_cell.angle_alpha   90.00
_cell.angle_beta   90.00
_cell.angle_gamma   90.00
#
_symmetry.space_group_name_H-M   'P 1'
#
loop_
_entity.id
_entity.type
_entity.pdbx_description
1 polymer ?
#
loop_
_entity_poly.entity_id
_entity_poly.type
_entity_poly.pdbx_seq_one_letter_code
_entity_poly.pdbx_strand_id
1 'polypeptide(L)' 'MSFDIAGQKAYVKHGPYRNRIGIIQREGRGVYALVMNDGAHVHVEFQDLVLVDVDYRDFHEWCEQNGYI' A
#
# COMPACT_ATOMS: atom_id res chain seq x y z
N MET A 1 14.64 -4.81 -10.83
CA MET A 1 13.20 -4.66 -11.16
C MET A 1 12.73 -3.38 -10.49
N SER A 2 11.88 -2.56 -11.11
CA SER A 2 11.32 -1.38 -10.42
C SER A 2 10.24 -1.87 -9.48
N PHE A 3 10.48 -1.83 -8.18
CA PHE A 3 9.46 -2.14 -7.18
C PHE A 3 8.30 -1.13 -7.28
N ASP A 4 7.06 -1.59 -7.14
CA ASP A 4 5.86 -0.75 -7.01
C ASP A 4 4.96 -1.38 -5.95
N ILE A 5 4.40 -0.54 -5.08
CA ILE A 5 3.46 -0.98 -4.06
C ILE A 5 2.09 -1.34 -4.66
N ALA A 6 1.78 -0.85 -5.86
CA ALA A 6 0.55 -1.25 -6.56
C ALA A 6 0.60 -2.75 -6.90
N GLY A 7 -0.52 -3.45 -6.64
CA GLY A 7 -0.62 -4.90 -6.76
C GLY A 7 -0.12 -5.67 -5.52
N GLN A 8 0.53 -5.00 -4.56
CA GLN A 8 0.94 -5.64 -3.32
C GLN A 8 -0.24 -5.80 -2.36
N LYS A 9 -0.17 -6.85 -1.54
CA LYS A 9 -1.09 -7.06 -0.44
C LYS A 9 -0.72 -6.13 0.71
N ALA A 10 -1.72 -5.50 1.31
CA ALA A 10 -1.51 -4.64 2.46
C ALA A 10 -2.70 -4.70 3.43
N TYR A 11 -2.46 -4.25 4.65
CA TYR A 11 -3.53 -3.96 5.59
C TYR A 11 -3.42 -2.55 6.12
N VAL A 12 -4.55 -1.99 6.54
CA VAL A 12 -4.61 -0.66 7.15
C VAL A 12 -4.25 -0.76 8.63
N LYS A 13 -3.24 -0.01 9.11
CA LYS A 13 -2.85 -0.03 10.54
C LYS A 13 -3.66 0.93 11.42
N HIS A 14 -4.26 1.98 10.86
CA HIS A 14 -4.99 3.02 11.60
C HIS A 14 -6.32 3.44 10.93
N GLY A 15 -7.23 4.06 11.70
CA GLY A 15 -8.50 4.57 11.16
C GLY A 15 -9.65 3.53 11.12
N PRO A 16 -10.78 3.88 10.48
CA PRO A 16 -12.02 3.09 10.50
C PRO A 16 -11.92 1.75 9.76
N TYR A 17 -10.91 1.60 8.90
CA TYR A 17 -10.64 0.39 8.13
C TYR A 17 -9.48 -0.42 8.71
N ARG A 18 -9.06 -0.13 9.94
CA ARG A 18 -7.95 -0.83 10.61
C ARG A 18 -8.13 -2.36 10.56
N ASN A 19 -7.02 -3.06 10.33
CA ASN A 19 -6.90 -4.50 10.19
C ASN A 19 -7.65 -5.11 8.98
N ARG A 20 -8.20 -4.29 8.09
CA ARG A 20 -8.74 -4.78 6.82
C ARG A 20 -7.59 -4.99 5.83
N ILE A 21 -7.60 -6.16 5.20
CA ILE A 21 -6.59 -6.58 4.21
C ILE A 21 -7.17 -6.39 2.81
N GLY A 22 -6.33 -5.96 1.88
CA GLY A 22 -6.66 -5.85 0.47
C GLY A 22 -5.43 -5.78 -0.43
N ILE A 23 -5.68 -5.49 -1.70
CA ILE A 23 -4.64 -5.24 -2.70
C ILE A 23 -4.58 -3.74 -2.97
N ILE A 24 -3.37 -3.20 -3.03
CA ILE A 24 -3.16 -1.78 -3.33
C ILE A 24 -3.44 -1.55 -4.82
N GLN A 25 -4.30 -0.60 -5.13
CA GLN A 25 -4.56 -0.09 -6.47
C GLN A 25 -4.07 1.36 -6.58
N ARG A 26 -3.45 1.69 -7.71
CA ARG A 26 -3.02 3.06 -8.02
C ARG A 26 -4.17 3.78 -8.73
N GLU A 27 -4.67 4.84 -8.12
CA GLU A 27 -5.75 5.68 -8.66
C GLU A 27 -5.19 6.95 -9.36
N GLY A 28 -3.95 7.33 -9.03
CA GLY A 28 -3.28 8.49 -9.60
C GLY A 28 -1.80 8.58 -9.21
N ARG A 29 -1.15 9.71 -9.50
CA ARG A 29 0.23 9.95 -9.04
C ARG A 29 0.27 10.08 -7.51
N GLY A 30 0.81 9.07 -6.84
CA GLY A 30 0.94 9.04 -5.38
C GLY A 30 -0.37 8.81 -4.64
N VAL A 31 -1.46 8.49 -5.36
CA VAL A 31 -2.78 8.21 -4.77
C VAL A 31 -3.07 6.73 -4.91
N TYR A 32 -3.35 6.11 -3.77
CA TYR A 32 -3.59 4.68 -3.66
C TYR A 32 -4.96 4.40 -3.03
N ALA A 33 -5.57 3.32 -3.46
CA ALA A 33 -6.74 2.73 -2.83
C ALA A 33 -6.42 1.30 -2.38
N LEU A 34 -7.05 0.86 -1.30
CA LEU A 34 -7.02 -0.54 -0.90
C LEU A 34 -8.32 -1.19 -1.37
N VAL A 35 -8.18 -2.19 -2.24
CA VAL A 35 -9.29 -2.98 -2.77
C VAL A 35 -9.43 -4.24 -1.94
N MET A 36 -10.57 -4.39 -1.30
CA MET A 36 -10.86 -5.50 -0.39
C MET A 36 -11.69 -6.59 -1.10
N ASN A 37 -11.68 -7.81 -0.56
CA ASN A 37 -12.35 -8.96 -1.16
C ASN A 37 -13.89 -8.81 -1.28
N ASP A 38 -14.50 -7.95 -0.46
CA ASP A 38 -15.92 -7.62 -0.51
C ASP A 38 -16.25 -6.55 -1.57
N GLY A 39 -15.27 -6.14 -2.38
CA GLY A 39 -15.42 -5.10 -3.39
C GLY A 39 -15.37 -3.68 -2.82
N ALA A 40 -15.07 -3.50 -1.52
CA ALA A 40 -14.87 -2.17 -0.96
C ALA A 40 -13.58 -1.55 -1.50
N HIS A 41 -13.67 -0.30 -1.97
CA HIS A 41 -12.54 0.53 -2.38
C HIS A 41 -12.38 1.65 -1.35
N VAL A 42 -11.22 1.68 -0.69
CA VAL A 42 -10.93 2.68 0.34
C VAL A 42 -9.72 3.48 -0.10
N HIS A 43 -9.87 4.81 -0.22
CA HIS A 43 -8.73 5.69 -0.38
C HIS A 43 -7.90 5.69 0.90
N VAL A 44 -6.61 5.42 0.75
CA VAL A 44 -5.68 5.24 1.87
C VAL A 44 -4.40 6.02 1.58
N GLU A 45 -3.85 6.60 2.63
CA GLU A 45 -2.51 7.14 2.55
C GLU A 45 -1.49 6.02 2.74
N PHE A 46 -0.36 6.11 2.04
CA PHE A 46 0.70 5.11 2.16
C PHE A 46 1.18 4.94 3.61
N GLN A 47 1.23 6.03 4.38
CA GLN A 47 1.61 5.99 5.79
C GLN A 47 0.67 5.16 6.67
N ASP A 48 -0.57 4.93 6.24
CA ASP A 48 -1.57 4.13 6.96
C ASP A 48 -1.59 2.66 6.54
N LEU A 49 -0.78 2.29 5.56
CA LEU A 49 -0.66 0.93 5.05
C LEU A 49 0.52 0.19 5.67
N VAL A 50 0.35 -1.11 5.79
CA VAL A 50 1.43 -2.05 6.06
C VAL A 50 1.40 -3.11 4.97
N LEU A 51 2.49 -3.19 4.21
CA LEU A 51 2.66 -4.20 3.16
C LEU A 51 2.84 -5.58 3.79
N VAL A 52 2.32 -6.60 3.11
CA VAL A 52 2.39 -8.01 3.51
C VAL A 52 3.19 -8.77 2.47
N ASP A 53 4.06 -9.68 2.92
CA ASP A 53 4.89 -10.55 2.07
C ASP A 53 5.77 -9.80 1.06
N VAL A 54 6.26 -8.62 1.44
CA VAL A 54 7.15 -7.79 0.62
C VAL A 54 8.60 -7.95 1.08
N ASP A 55 9.52 -8.05 0.11
CA ASP A 55 10.96 -8.02 0.40
C ASP A 55 11.34 -6.64 0.96
N TYR A 56 11.90 -6.66 2.18
CA TYR A 56 12.27 -5.43 2.88
C TYR A 56 13.27 -4.58 2.09
N ARG A 57 14.21 -5.20 1.38
CA ARG A 57 15.26 -4.48 0.67
C ARG A 57 14.68 -3.72 -0.52
N ASP A 58 13.89 -4.40 -1.34
CA ASP A 58 13.24 -3.77 -2.50
C ASP A 58 12.29 -2.64 -2.06
N PHE A 59 11.59 -2.84 -0.93
CA PHE A 59 10.72 -1.83 -0.35
C PHE A 59 11.49 -0.62 0.19
N HIS A 60 12.60 -0.86 0.89
CA HIS A 60 13.44 0.21 1.44
C HIS A 60 14.05 1.06 0.32
N GLU A 61 14.64 0.43 -0.70
CA GLU A 61 15.19 1.13 -1.87
C GLU A 61 14.11 1.96 -2.59
N TRP A 62 12.87 1.44 -2.68
CA TRP A 62 11.74 2.20 -3.23
C TRP A 62 11.35 3.41 -2.35
N CYS A 63 11.37 3.26 -1.03
CA CYS A 63 11.06 4.37 -0.12
C CYS A 63 12.09 5.52 -0.26
N GLU A 64 13.37 5.21 -0.34
CA GLU A 64 14.45 6.20 -0.57
C GLU A 64 14.27 6.93 -1.91
N GLN A 65 13.98 6.18 -2.99
CA GLN A 65 13.80 6.75 -4.33
C GLN A 65 12.59 7.68 -4.44
N ASN A 66 11.57 7.48 -3.59
CA ASN A 66 10.35 8.28 -3.60
C ASN A 66 10.31 9.32 -2.45
N GLY A 67 11.37 9.44 -1.65
CA GLY A 67 11.50 10.45 -0.59
C GLY A 67 10.62 10.20 0.64
N TYR A 68 10.32 8.94 0.94
CA TYR A 68 9.56 8.55 2.14
C TYR A 68 10.44 8.38 3.40
N ILE A 69 11.76 8.31 3.24
CA ILE A 69 12.79 8.23 4.28
C ILE A 69 14.02 9.05 3.91
#